data_AF-A0A1B8THV9-F1
#
_entry.id   AF-A0A1B8THV9-F1
#
_cell.length_a   1.000
_cell.length_b   1.000
_cell.length_c   1.000
_cell.angle_alpha   90.00
_cell.angle_beta   90.00
_cell.angle_gamma   90.00
#
_symmetry.space_group_name_H-M   'P 1'
#
loop_
_entity.id
_entity.type
_entity.pdbx_description
1 polymer ?
#
loop_
_entity_poly.entity_id
_entity_poly.type
_entity_poly.pdbx_seq_one_letter_code
_entity_poly.pdbx_strand_id
1 'polypeptide(L)'
;MTELFTAEDGLCYSITIDDDGQEITIERDGKKVGSISLDFHSGESWDNSPDRYHITDLSLEQCKGKGIGQRCLELHIEEFGMKLTAGVAGRGEAPDGSQLIRDGIGFIKRMREKGIVCPSEFDFDRPEWDED
;
A
#
# COMPACT_ATOMS: atom_id res chain seq x y z
N MET A 1 -7.67 4.51 13.87
CA MET A 1 -7.93 3.19 14.52
C MET A 1 -6.63 2.56 15.05
N THR A 2 -6.68 1.72 16.10
CA THR A 2 -5.54 0.87 16.52
C THR A 2 -5.99 -0.57 16.78
N GLU A 3 -5.27 -1.55 16.24
CA GLU A 3 -5.46 -2.99 16.45
C GLU A 3 -4.19 -3.67 16.98
N LEU A 4 -4.35 -4.70 17.83
CA LEU A 4 -3.26 -5.58 18.25
C LEU A 4 -3.22 -6.84 17.39
N PHE A 5 -2.03 -7.16 16.88
CA PHE A 5 -1.79 -8.34 16.05
C PHE A 5 -0.66 -9.20 16.61
N THR A 6 -0.92 -10.50 16.80
CA THR A 6 0.13 -11.46 17.15
C THR A 6 0.70 -12.06 15.87
N ALA A 7 1.98 -11.78 15.62
CA ALA A 7 2.67 -12.24 14.42
C ALA A 7 3.12 -13.71 14.52
N GLU A 8 3.61 -14.26 13.42
CA GLU A 8 4.10 -15.65 13.34
C GLU A 8 5.28 -15.94 14.28
N ASP A 9 6.03 -14.92 14.72
CA ASP A 9 7.08 -15.09 15.72
C ASP A 9 6.59 -15.07 17.17
N GLY A 10 5.27 -15.02 17.38
CA GLY A 10 4.63 -15.02 18.69
C GLY A 10 4.71 -13.67 19.41
N LEU A 11 5.28 -12.64 18.79
CA LEU A 11 5.30 -11.28 19.33
C LEU A 11 4.03 -10.53 18.96
N CYS A 12 3.63 -9.63 19.86
CA CYS A 12 2.48 -8.75 19.68
C CYS A 12 2.93 -7.40 19.12
N TYR A 13 2.18 -6.89 18.14
CA TYR A 13 2.40 -5.63 17.45
C TYR A 13 1.14 -4.79 17.53
N SER A 14 1.30 -3.47 17.66
CA SER A 14 0.20 -2.52 17.52
C SER A 14 0.23 -1.97 16.10
N ILE A 15 -0.90 -2.05 15.39
CA ILE A 15 -1.11 -1.47 14.08
C ILE A 15 -2.06 -0.29 14.27
N THR A 16 -1.59 0.91 13.96
CA THR A 16 -2.39 2.13 14.02
C THR A 16 -2.56 2.68 12.62
N ILE A 17 -3.80 2.91 12.22
CA ILE A 17 -4.16 3.61 10.97
C ILE A 17 -4.67 4.99 11.38
N ASP A 18 -4.13 6.04 10.78
CA ASP A 18 -4.61 7.40 11.02
C ASP A 18 -6.04 7.61 10.49
N ASP A 19 -6.67 8.72 10.88
CA ASP A 19 -8.07 9.00 10.55
C ASP A 19 -8.32 9.22 9.04
N ASP A 20 -7.32 9.69 8.29
CA ASP A 20 -7.39 9.88 6.83
C ASP A 20 -6.97 8.60 6.06
N GLY A 21 -6.42 7.60 6.75
CA GLY A 21 -5.99 6.33 6.16
C GLY A 21 -4.74 6.43 5.28
N GLN A 22 -3.94 7.48 5.46
CA GLN A 22 -2.75 7.76 4.65
C GLN A 22 -1.45 7.25 5.29
N GLU A 23 -1.45 6.93 6.57
CA GLU A 23 -0.31 6.40 7.30
C GLU A 23 -0.76 5.24 8.19
N ILE A 24 -0.13 4.09 7.98
CA ILE A 24 -0.22 2.93 8.87
C ILE A 24 1.09 2.84 9.63
N THR A 25 1.03 2.91 10.96
CA THR A 25 2.18 2.80 11.85
C THR A 25 2.15 1.47 12.59
N ILE A 26 3.30 0.78 12.61
CA ILE A 26 3.48 -0.48 13.31
C ILE A 26 4.43 -0.25 14.48
N GLU A 27 3.96 -0.57 15.68
CA GLU A 27 4.72 -0.43 16.91
C GLU A 27 4.90 -1.76 17.63
N ARG A 28 6.04 -1.89 18.30
CA ARG A 28 6.32 -2.99 19.23
C ARG A 28 6.98 -2.41 20.47
N ASP A 29 6.48 -2.76 21.66
CA ASP A 29 7.00 -2.26 22.94
C ASP A 29 7.10 -0.70 22.97
N GLY A 30 6.14 -0.01 22.37
CA GLY A 30 6.10 1.46 22.28
C GLY A 30 7.15 2.08 21.33
N LYS A 31 7.72 1.29 20.42
CA LYS A 31 8.66 1.77 19.39
C LYS A 31 8.12 1.50 18.00
N LYS A 32 8.17 2.51 17.12
CA LYS A 32 7.90 2.33 15.68
C LYS A 32 8.92 1.37 15.07
N VAL A 33 8.42 0.25 14.56
CA VAL A 33 9.19 -0.80 13.88
C VAL A 33 8.88 -0.89 12.40
N GLY A 34 7.81 -0.23 11.94
CA GLY A 34 7.55 -0.03 10.52
C GLY A 34 6.42 0.94 10.23
N SER A 35 6.26 1.27 8.96
CA SER A 35 5.12 2.03 8.43
C SER A 35 4.81 1.71 6.98
N ILE A 36 3.59 2.06 6.59
CA ILE A 36 3.09 2.07 5.21
C ILE A 36 2.45 3.42 4.98
N SER A 37 2.92 4.15 3.97
CA SER A 37 2.32 5.43 3.58
C SER A 37 1.50 5.26 2.30
N LEU A 38 0.33 5.89 2.27
CA LEU A 38 -0.62 5.84 1.18
C LEU A 38 -1.11 7.25 0.84
N ASP A 39 -1.33 7.50 -0.44
CA ASP A 39 -2.02 8.70 -0.92
C ASP A 39 -3.45 8.38 -1.33
N PHE A 40 -4.40 9.20 -0.86
CA PHE A 40 -5.79 9.09 -1.28
C PHE A 40 -5.97 9.75 -2.65
N HIS A 41 -6.41 8.97 -3.63
CA HIS A 41 -6.76 9.46 -4.95
C HIS A 41 -8.28 9.40 -5.12
N SER A 42 -8.91 10.56 -5.15
CA SER A 42 -10.31 10.68 -5.53
C SER A 42 -10.49 10.27 -6.99
N GLY A 43 -11.49 9.45 -7.25
CA GLY A 43 -11.95 9.11 -8.59
C GLY A 43 -12.39 10.35 -9.35
N GLU A 44 -11.93 10.49 -10.60
CA GLU A 44 -12.44 11.55 -11.46
C GLU A 44 -13.69 11.09 -12.21
N SER A 45 -14.75 11.91 -12.16
CA SER A 45 -16.04 11.57 -12.76
C SER A 45 -16.00 11.41 -14.28
N TRP A 46 -15.00 12.00 -14.97
CA TRP A 46 -14.90 11.95 -16.43
C TRP A 46 -14.31 10.63 -16.95
N ASP A 47 -13.51 9.94 -16.14
CA ASP A 47 -12.90 8.64 -16.48
C ASP A 47 -13.59 7.46 -15.75
N ASN A 48 -14.58 7.76 -14.90
CA ASN A 48 -15.29 6.78 -14.06
C ASN A 48 -14.36 5.94 -13.17
N SER A 49 -13.18 6.49 -12.88
CA SER A 49 -12.19 5.91 -11.98
C SER A 49 -12.75 5.93 -10.55
N PRO A 50 -12.71 4.81 -9.79
CA PRO A 50 -13.14 4.79 -8.40
C PRO A 50 -12.11 5.44 -7.46
N ASP A 51 -12.60 5.87 -6.29
CA ASP A 51 -11.75 6.26 -5.16
C ASP A 51 -10.83 5.11 -4.74
N ARG A 52 -9.56 5.43 -4.47
CA ARG A 52 -8.54 4.45 -4.13
C ARG A 52 -7.43 5.05 -3.30
N TYR A 53 -6.74 4.19 -2.56
CA TYR A 53 -5.48 4.54 -1.92
C TYR A 53 -4.31 3.99 -2.72
N HIS A 54 -3.25 4.77 -2.86
CA HIS A 54 -2.03 4.40 -3.57
C HIS A 54 -0.87 4.29 -2.59
N ILE A 55 -0.26 3.11 -2.48
CA ILE A 55 0.90 2.89 -1.60
C ILE A 55 2.11 3.63 -2.18
N THR A 56 2.66 4.57 -1.43
CA THR A 56 3.80 5.42 -1.82
C THR A 56 5.09 5.05 -1.10
N ASP A 57 5.02 4.59 0.15
CA ASP A 57 6.18 4.12 0.91
C ASP A 57 5.91 2.81 1.67
N LEU A 58 6.94 1.96 1.77
CA LEU A 58 6.93 0.79 2.65
C LEU A 58 8.22 0.71 3.45
N SER A 59 8.10 1.02 4.74
CA SER A 59 9.15 0.90 5.73
C SER A 59 8.90 -0.33 6.61
N LEU A 60 9.03 -1.53 6.06
CA LEU A 60 8.64 -2.80 6.72
C LEU A 60 9.81 -3.74 7.07
N GLU A 61 11.05 -3.25 7.07
CA GLU A 61 12.24 -4.11 7.19
C GLU A 61 12.24 -5.01 8.43
N GLN A 62 11.83 -4.46 9.59
CA GLN A 62 11.76 -5.20 10.86
C GLN A 62 10.52 -6.10 10.98
N CYS A 63 9.62 -6.04 10.00
CA CYS A 63 8.34 -6.73 9.94
C CYS A 63 8.26 -7.78 8.82
N LYS A 64 9.36 -8.00 8.08
CA LYS A 64 9.43 -8.94 6.94
C LYS A 64 9.17 -10.38 7.38
N GLY A 65 8.35 -11.10 6.60
CA GLY A 65 8.11 -12.53 6.79
C GLY A 65 7.28 -12.91 8.02
N LYS A 66 6.53 -11.97 8.59
CA LYS A 66 5.76 -12.14 9.83
C LYS A 66 4.24 -11.98 9.67
N GLY A 67 3.76 -11.86 8.43
CA GLY A 67 2.34 -11.57 8.12
C GLY A 67 1.88 -10.13 8.41
N ILE A 68 2.64 -9.32 9.15
CA ILE A 68 2.22 -7.99 9.63
C ILE A 68 1.83 -7.04 8.48
N GLY A 69 2.67 -6.96 7.44
CA GLY A 69 2.39 -6.07 6.31
C GLY A 69 1.09 -6.44 5.59
N GLN A 70 0.77 -7.73 5.47
CA GLN A 70 -0.51 -8.16 4.89
C GLN A 70 -1.67 -7.72 5.78
N ARG A 71 -1.58 -7.96 7.09
CA ARG A 71 -2.63 -7.58 8.04
C ARG A 71 -2.88 -6.07 8.03
N CYS A 72 -1.83 -5.25 7.88
CA CYS A 72 -1.97 -3.80 7.74
C CYS A 72 -2.86 -3.41 6.56
N LEU A 73 -2.64 -4.02 5.38
CA LEU A 73 -3.43 -3.72 4.19
C LEU A 73 -4.86 -4.26 4.30
N GLU A 74 -5.04 -5.45 4.89
CA GLU A 74 -6.36 -6.02 5.16
C GLU A 74 -7.16 -5.11 6.08
N LEU A 75 -6.56 -4.66 7.19
CA LEU A 75 -7.20 -3.73 8.12
C LEU A 75 -7.59 -2.42 7.47
N HIS A 76 -6.73 -1.89 6.60
CA HIS A 76 -7.04 -0.67 5.86
C HIS A 76 -8.26 -0.85 4.95
N ILE A 77 -8.33 -1.96 4.22
CA ILE A 77 -9.49 -2.30 3.39
C ILE A 77 -10.74 -2.50 4.26
N GLU A 78 -10.61 -3.15 5.42
CA GLU A 78 -11.72 -3.36 6.36
C GLU A 78 -12.29 -2.03 6.89
N GLU A 79 -11.42 -1.05 7.18
CA GLU A 79 -11.82 0.25 7.74
C GLU A 79 -12.37 1.22 6.68
N PHE A 80 -11.71 1.33 5.53
CA PHE A 80 -12.05 2.33 4.50
C PHE A 80 -12.92 1.75 3.38
N GLY A 81 -12.95 0.43 3.19
CA GLY A 81 -13.72 -0.22 2.13
C GLY A 81 -13.25 0.09 0.70
N MET A 82 -12.04 0.66 0.56
CA MET A 82 -11.49 1.12 -0.72
C MET A 82 -10.40 0.20 -1.24
N LYS A 83 -10.18 0.24 -2.56
CA LYS A 83 -9.12 -0.52 -3.19
C LYS A 83 -7.74 0.09 -2.88
N LEU A 84 -6.76 -0.79 -2.70
CA LEU A 84 -5.36 -0.44 -2.59
C LEU A 84 -4.67 -0.63 -3.93
N THR A 85 -3.87 0.35 -4.35
CA THR A 85 -3.04 0.29 -5.55
C THR A 85 -1.58 0.57 -5.19
N ALA A 86 -0.67 0.15 -6.06
CA ALA A 86 0.75 0.48 -5.93
C ALA A 86 1.39 0.54 -7.33
N GLY A 87 2.41 1.37 -7.51
CA GLY A 87 3.16 1.48 -8.77
C GLY A 87 3.84 0.17 -9.19
N VAL A 88 4.30 0.09 -10.44
CA VAL A 88 4.96 -1.12 -10.96
C VAL A 88 6.34 -1.31 -10.38
N ALA A 89 6.49 -2.43 -9.67
CA ALA A 89 7.77 -2.92 -9.22
C ALA A 89 8.76 -3.11 -10.39
N GLY A 90 9.86 -2.36 -10.38
CA GLY A 90 11.02 -2.59 -11.25
C GLY A 90 11.21 -1.64 -12.43
N ARG A 91 10.29 -0.73 -12.72
CA ARG A 91 10.54 0.42 -13.61
C ARG A 91 10.85 1.62 -12.72
N GLY A 92 12.09 1.88 -12.33
CA GLY A 92 12.46 2.91 -11.32
C GLY A 92 11.69 4.25 -11.43
N GLU A 93 11.57 4.96 -10.30
CA GLU A 93 10.84 6.23 -10.07
C GLU A 93 9.59 6.44 -10.95
N ALA A 94 8.41 6.41 -10.32
CA ALA A 94 7.20 6.87 -11.00
C ALA A 94 7.42 8.30 -11.55
N PRO A 95 6.74 8.71 -12.63
CA PRO A 95 6.95 10.02 -13.25
C PRO A 95 6.68 11.21 -12.30
N ASP A 96 5.99 11.00 -11.17
CA ASP A 96 5.83 12.02 -10.13
C ASP A 96 7.00 12.10 -9.13
N GLY A 97 7.99 11.20 -9.23
CA GLY A 97 9.12 11.10 -8.32
C GLY A 97 8.88 10.21 -7.10
N SER A 98 7.72 9.56 -6.97
CA SER A 98 7.52 8.58 -5.91
C SER A 98 8.48 7.40 -6.11
N GLN A 99 9.32 7.18 -5.08
CA GLN A 99 10.32 6.12 -5.11
C GLN A 99 9.61 4.79 -5.08
N LEU A 100 9.68 4.10 -6.21
CA LEU A 100 9.20 2.73 -6.32
C LEU A 100 9.92 1.85 -5.32
N ILE A 101 9.20 1.59 -4.22
CA ILE A 101 9.36 0.57 -3.19
C ILE A 101 10.50 -0.42 -3.47
N ARG A 102 11.76 0.02 -3.35
CA ARG A 102 12.93 -0.79 -3.72
C ARG A 102 13.00 -2.07 -2.89
N ASP A 103 12.55 -2.00 -1.64
CA ASP A 103 12.58 -3.11 -0.67
C ASP A 103 11.25 -3.87 -0.51
N GLY A 104 10.22 -3.48 -1.25
CA GLY A 104 8.87 -4.04 -1.15
C GLY A 104 8.30 -4.56 -2.47
N ILE A 105 9.11 -4.65 -3.53
CA ILE A 105 8.76 -5.31 -4.80
C ILE A 105 8.15 -6.69 -4.57
N GLY A 106 8.84 -7.54 -3.80
CA GLY A 106 8.38 -8.90 -3.51
C GLY A 106 7.11 -8.92 -2.66
N PHE A 107 6.94 -7.92 -1.78
CA PHE A 107 5.75 -7.77 -0.96
C PHE A 107 4.53 -7.37 -1.81
N ILE A 108 4.64 -6.30 -2.60
CA ILE A 108 3.56 -5.83 -3.50
C ILE A 108 3.16 -6.93 -4.48
N LYS A 109 4.13 -7.64 -5.07
CA LYS A 109 3.83 -8.77 -5.98
C LYS A 109 2.96 -9.82 -5.28
N ARG A 110 3.34 -10.25 -4.07
CA ARG A 110 2.55 -11.22 -3.29
C ARG A 110 1.17 -10.69 -2.93
N MET A 111 1.04 -9.41 -2.57
CA MET A 111 -0.25 -8.80 -2.26
C MET A 111 -1.16 -8.71 -3.49
N ARG A 112 -0.58 -8.48 -4.68
CA ARG A 112 -1.30 -8.56 -5.96
C ARG A 112 -1.77 -9.98 -6.27
N GLU A 113 -0.92 -10.99 -6.08
CA GLU A 113 -1.29 -12.40 -6.25
C GLU A 113 -2.43 -12.81 -5.31
N LYS A 114 -2.53 -12.18 -4.13
CA LYS A 114 -3.62 -12.38 -3.16
C LYS A 114 -4.86 -11.53 -3.42
N GLY A 115 -4.84 -10.62 -4.40
CA GLY A 115 -5.95 -9.72 -4.70
C GLY A 115 -6.14 -8.57 -3.71
N ILE A 116 -5.20 -8.35 -2.80
CA ILE A 116 -5.24 -7.27 -1.79
C ILE A 116 -4.83 -5.93 -2.42
N VAL A 117 -3.84 -5.96 -3.31
CA VAL A 117 -3.37 -4.78 -4.04
C VAL A 117 -3.71 -4.95 -5.52
N CYS A 118 -4.33 -3.95 -6.13
CA CYS A 118 -4.56 -3.89 -7.56
C CYS A 118 -3.40 -3.20 -8.30
N PRO A 119 -3.13 -3.54 -9.57
CA PRO A 119 -2.31 -2.70 -10.42
C PRO A 119 -2.97 -1.32 -10.56
N SER A 120 -2.17 -0.26 -10.58
CA SER A 120 -2.68 1.09 -10.87
C SER A 120 -3.17 1.19 -12.31
N GLU A 121 -4.33 1.78 -12.53
CA GLU A 121 -4.90 1.99 -13.89
C GLU A 121 -4.07 2.97 -14.75
N PHE A 122 -3.15 3.73 -14.14
CA PHE A 122 -2.15 4.53 -14.87
C PHE A 122 -1.00 3.70 -15.47
N ASP A 123 -1.06 2.37 -15.39
CA ASP A 123 -0.09 1.45 -15.98
C ASP A 123 -0.42 1.05 -17.43
N PHE A 124 -1.56 1.53 -17.97
CA PHE A 124 -1.81 1.40 -19.40
C PHE A 124 -0.94 2.41 -20.15
N ASP A 125 0.02 1.89 -20.90
CA ASP A 125 0.60 2.51 -22.09
C ASP A 125 -0.56 3.17 -22.86
N ARG A 126 -0.77 4.48 -22.65
CA ARG A 126 -1.74 5.21 -23.48
C ARG A 126 -1.20 5.04 -24.89
N PRO A 127 -1.94 4.43 -25.83
CA PRO A 127 -1.57 4.57 -27.22
C PRO A 127 -1.51 6.06 -27.48
N GLU A 128 -0.32 6.54 -27.81
CA GLU A 128 -0.08 7.88 -28.35
C GLU A 128 -1.15 8.07 -29.42
N TRP A 129 -2.08 8.99 -29.17
CA TRP A 129 -3.06 9.34 -30.19
C TRP A 129 -2.25 9.97 -31.32
N ASP A 130 -2.03 9.22 -32.41
CA ASP A 130 -1.69 9.81 -33.71
C ASP A 130 -2.83 10.79 -34.05
N GLU A 131 -2.57 12.08 -33.84
CA GLU A 131 -3.39 13.15 -34.39
C GLU A 131 -3.24 13.11 -35.92
N ASP A 132 -4.32 12.72 -36.61
CA ASP A 132 -4.48 12.80 -38.08
C ASP A 132 -4.76 14.24 -38.54
#